data_AF-A0A3M2DIX0-F1
#
_entry.id   AF-A0A3M2DIX0-F1
#
_cell.length_a   1.000
_cell.length_b   1.000
_cell.length_c   1.000
_cell.angle_alpha   90.00
_cell.angle_beta   90.00
_cell.angle_gamma   90.00
#
_symmetry.space_group_name_H-M   'P 1'
#
loop_
_entity.id
_entity.type
_entity.pdbx_description
1 polymer ?
#
loop_
_entity_poly.entity_id
_entity_poly.type
_entity_poly.pdbx_seq_one_letter_code
_entity_poly.pdbx_strand_id
1 'polypeptide(L)'
;TVSFRIIEAATAKVVYTDTVKASKEVTGRSVEGITIGEYHQPSEFARLPTDLELLDTLASSVAVRVGDQLLARFKDVDLSYQQKSTALAKLGNLEDAAEYQAWATVIRKRKGVLAEHEPEQLRELALKALLGR
;
A
#
# COMPACT_ATOMS: atom_id res chain seq x y z
N THR A 1 14.92 6.37 -6.98
CA THR A 1 14.62 5.09 -6.30
C THR A 1 14.44 5.35 -4.83
N VAL A 2 13.40 4.80 -4.22
CA VAL A 2 13.15 4.92 -2.77
C VAL A 2 12.88 3.53 -2.21
N SER A 3 13.56 3.18 -1.13
CA SER A 3 13.32 1.94 -0.39
C SER A 3 12.64 2.26 0.94
N PHE A 4 11.66 1.46 1.33
CA PHE A 4 10.92 1.65 2.58
C PHE A 4 10.73 0.32 3.30
N ARG A 5 10.48 0.42 4.61
CA ARG A 5 10.27 -0.73 5.50
C ARG A 5 9.10 -0.45 6.44
N ILE A 6 8.36 -1.51 6.78
CA ILE A 6 7.33 -1.47 7.81
C ILE A 6 7.85 -2.24 9.01
N ILE A 7 7.83 -1.60 10.18
CA ILE A 7 8.37 -2.13 11.43
C ILE A 7 7.24 -2.25 12.44
N GLU A 8 7.15 -3.39 13.09
CA GLU A 8 6.24 -3.59 14.22
C GLU A 8 6.75 -2.80 15.42
N ALA A 9 5.96 -1.83 15.89
CA ALA A 9 6.39 -0.90 16.92
C ALA A 9 6.75 -1.56 18.26
N ALA A 10 6.06 -2.64 18.63
CA ALA A 10 6.27 -3.31 19.91
C ALA A 10 7.55 -4.16 19.95
N THR A 11 7.95 -4.75 18.82
CA THR A 11 9.03 -5.74 18.75
C THR A 11 10.26 -5.24 17.98
N ALA A 12 10.15 -4.07 17.35
CA ALA A 12 11.10 -3.56 16.35
C ALA A 12 11.35 -4.53 15.17
N LYS A 13 10.49 -5.53 14.98
CA LYS A 13 10.64 -6.52 13.91
C LYS A 13 10.26 -5.90 12.56
N VAL A 14 11.11 -6.09 11.56
CA VAL A 14 10.78 -5.73 10.17
C VAL A 14 9.72 -6.70 9.67
N VAL A 15 8.54 -6.18 9.38
CA VAL A 15 7.39 -6.95 8.88
C VAL A 15 7.38 -6.96 7.35
N TYR A 16 7.92 -5.92 6.72
CA TYR A 16 7.92 -5.76 5.27
C TYR A 16 9.03 -4.82 4.81
N THR A 17 9.55 -5.06 3.60
CA THR A 17 10.52 -4.22 2.91
C THR A 17 10.19 -4.22 1.43
N ASP A 18 10.19 -3.04 0.81
CA ASP A 18 10.02 -2.91 -0.65
C ASP A 18 10.79 -1.69 -1.19
N THR A 19 10.86 -1.58 -2.51
CA THR A 19 11.55 -0.51 -3.23
C THR A 19 10.75 -0.05 -4.43
N VAL A 20 10.51 1.27 -4.51
CA VAL A 20 9.86 1.91 -5.64
C VAL A 20 10.91 2.58 -6.53
N LYS A 21 10.84 2.28 -7.83
CA LYS A 21 11.63 2.93 -8.88
C LYS A 21 10.71 3.76 -9.77
N ALA A 22 11.13 4.98 -10.08
CA ALA A 22 10.47 5.87 -11.01
C ALA A 22 11.55 6.62 -11.81
N SER A 23 11.31 6.76 -13.10
CA SER A 23 12.10 7.56 -14.03
C SER A 23 11.15 8.36 -14.92
N LYS A 24 11.59 9.54 -15.35
CA LYS A 24 10.84 10.40 -16.25
C LYS A 24 11.82 11.01 -17.23
N GLU A 25 11.56 10.82 -18.52
CA GLU A 25 12.28 11.46 -19.60
C GLU A 25 11.41 12.58 -20.16
N VAL A 26 12.02 13.72 -20.44
CA VAL A 26 11.35 14.86 -21.07
C VAL A 26 12.17 15.29 -22.27
N THR A 27 11.51 15.37 -23.42
CA THR A 27 12.11 15.81 -24.67
C THR A 27 11.45 17.11 -25.11
N GLY A 28 12.26 17.96 -25.75
CA GLY A 28 11.84 19.26 -26.24
C GLY A 28 12.23 19.40 -27.70
N ARG A 29 11.37 20.01 -28.51
CA ARG A 29 11.66 20.34 -29.90
C ARG A 29 11.78 21.84 -30.06
N SER A 30 12.90 22.29 -30.60
CA SER A 30 13.11 23.68 -31.00
C SER A 30 13.12 23.76 -32.52
N VAL A 31 12.59 24.85 -33.05
CA VAL A 31 12.57 25.19 -34.46
C VAL A 31 13.31 26.52 -34.61
N GLU A 32 14.40 26.52 -35.36
CA GLU A 32 15.07 27.77 -35.72
C GLU A 32 14.22 28.52 -36.72
N GLY A 33 14.06 29.83 -36.47
CA GLY A 33 13.32 30.70 -37.36
C GLY A 33 14.15 30.99 -38.61
N ILE A 34 13.53 30.90 -39.78
CA ILE A 34 14.17 31.21 -41.06
C ILE A 34 13.35 32.27 -41.78
N THR A 35 14.05 33.24 -42.36
CA THR A 35 13.46 34.25 -43.23
C THR A 35 14.11 34.18 -44.61
N ILE A 36 13.31 33.97 -45.66
CA ILE A 36 13.77 33.94 -47.06
C ILE A 36 12.78 34.75 -47.91
N GLY A 37 13.18 35.93 -48.36
CA GLY A 37 12.30 36.83 -49.11
C GLY A 37 11.06 37.21 -48.28
N GLU A 38 9.88 36.87 -48.79
CA GLU A 38 8.58 37.06 -48.10
C GLU A 38 8.25 35.91 -47.12
N TYR A 39 8.98 34.78 -47.16
CA TYR A 39 8.73 33.65 -46.27
C TYR A 39 9.33 33.90 -44.89
N HIS A 40 8.49 33.90 -43.86
CA HIS A 40 8.86 34.02 -42.47
C HIS A 40 8.38 32.81 -41.67
N GLN A 41 9.32 32.06 -41.12
CA GLN A 41 9.06 31.05 -40.11
C GLN A 41 9.56 31.57 -38.76
N PRO A 42 8.69 31.75 -37.75
CA PRO A 42 9.11 32.18 -36.42
C PRO A 42 9.92 31.08 -35.74
N SER A 43 10.88 31.49 -34.91
CA SER A 43 11.58 30.57 -34.03
C SER A 43 10.67 30.10 -32.90
N GLU A 44 10.77 28.82 -32.56
CA GLU A 44 10.12 28.22 -31.41
C GLU A 44 11.17 27.52 -30.56
N PHE A 45 11.29 27.90 -29.30
CA PHE A 45 12.22 27.26 -28.37
C PHE A 45 11.47 26.30 -27.46
N ALA A 46 12.00 25.08 -27.33
CA ALA A 46 11.48 24.11 -26.39
C ALA A 46 11.51 24.67 -24.97
N ARG A 47 10.35 24.65 -24.29
CA ARG A 47 10.26 24.92 -22.86
C ARG A 47 10.32 23.60 -22.11
N LEU A 48 11.53 23.23 -21.74
CA LEU A 48 11.73 22.09 -20.85
C LEU A 48 11.43 22.52 -19.41
N PRO A 49 10.81 21.64 -18.60
CA PRO A 49 10.69 21.85 -17.18
C PRO A 49 12.07 21.89 -16.54
N THR A 50 12.18 22.69 -15.49
CA THR A 50 13.38 22.75 -14.66
C THR A 50 13.60 21.45 -13.90
N ASP A 51 14.84 21.22 -13.45
CA ASP A 51 15.16 20.07 -12.60
C ASP A 51 14.31 20.04 -11.33
N LEU A 52 13.96 21.20 -10.77
CA LEU A 52 13.11 21.31 -9.59
C LEU A 52 11.68 20.80 -9.89
N GLU A 53 11.09 21.21 -11.01
CA GLU A 53 9.76 20.75 -11.44
C GLU A 53 9.76 19.25 -11.79
N LEU A 54 10.86 18.76 -12.37
CA LEU A 54 11.04 17.34 -12.63
C LEU A 54 11.13 16.54 -11.33
N LEU A 55 11.91 17.01 -10.36
CA LEU A 55 12.05 16.36 -9.05
C LEU A 55 10.75 16.37 -8.26
N ASP A 56 10.01 17.47 -8.26
CA ASP A 56 8.73 17.58 -7.54
C ASP A 56 7.68 16.62 -8.13
N THR A 57 7.58 16.57 -9.46
CA THR A 57 6.70 15.60 -10.13
C THR A 57 7.12 14.16 -9.88
N LEU A 58 8.44 13.87 -9.86
CA LEU A 58 8.94 12.53 -9.57
C LEU A 58 8.69 12.13 -8.11
N ALA A 59 8.92 13.04 -7.16
CA ALA A 59 8.67 12.83 -5.74
C ALA A 59 7.20 12.55 -5.47
N SER A 60 6.31 13.36 -6.04
CA SER A 60 4.86 13.15 -5.96
C SER A 60 4.45 11.79 -6.53
N SER A 61 4.98 11.42 -7.71
CA SER A 61 4.71 10.11 -8.31
C SER A 61 5.20 8.96 -7.44
N VAL A 62 6.37 9.07 -6.80
CA VAL A 62 6.90 8.03 -5.92
C VAL A 62 6.06 7.93 -4.65
N ALA A 63 5.66 9.06 -4.06
CA ALA A 63 4.82 9.10 -2.86
C ALA A 63 3.48 8.40 -3.10
N VAL A 64 2.80 8.68 -4.22
CA VAL A 64 1.55 8.02 -4.60
C VAL A 64 1.76 6.50 -4.72
N ARG A 65 2.80 6.07 -5.44
CA ARG A 65 3.10 4.63 -5.61
C ARG A 65 3.38 3.92 -4.29
N VAL A 66 4.15 4.53 -3.39
CA VAL A 66 4.39 3.98 -2.05
C VAL A 66 3.07 3.88 -1.28
N GLY A 67 2.23 4.92 -1.33
CA GLY A 67 0.90 4.93 -0.73
C GLY A 67 0.00 3.80 -1.25
N ASP A 68 -0.05 3.61 -2.56
CA ASP A 68 -0.84 2.55 -3.20
C ASP A 68 -0.36 1.15 -2.79
N GLN A 69 0.96 0.92 -2.73
CA GLN A 69 1.53 -0.34 -2.27
C GLN A 69 1.17 -0.63 -0.79
N LEU A 70 1.26 0.39 0.06
CA LEU A 70 0.86 0.27 1.47
C LEU A 70 -0.64 -0.04 1.57
N LEU A 71 -1.48 0.70 0.84
CA LEU A 71 -2.92 0.48 0.84
C LEU A 71 -3.27 -0.93 0.36
N ALA A 72 -2.69 -1.38 -0.77
CA ALA A 72 -2.90 -2.72 -1.29
C ALA A 72 -2.52 -3.80 -0.28
N ARG A 73 -1.44 -3.59 0.47
CA ARG A 73 -1.01 -4.52 1.52
C ARG A 73 -1.98 -4.56 2.71
N PHE A 74 -2.50 -3.40 3.12
CA PHE A 74 -3.36 -3.28 4.29
C PHE A 74 -4.86 -3.37 3.99
N LYS A 75 -5.25 -3.47 2.72
CA LYS A 75 -6.65 -3.54 2.30
C LYS A 75 -7.37 -4.73 2.91
N ASP A 76 -6.72 -5.89 2.96
CA ASP A 76 -7.33 -7.18 3.32
C ASP A 76 -6.75 -7.78 4.60
N VAL A 77 -6.39 -6.92 5.56
CA VAL A 77 -5.78 -7.32 6.85
C VAL A 77 -6.69 -8.25 7.65
N ASP A 78 -8.01 -8.06 7.57
CA ASP A 78 -8.98 -8.95 8.21
C ASP A 78 -8.92 -10.38 7.67
N LEU A 79 -8.75 -10.56 6.34
CA LEU A 79 -8.54 -11.88 5.75
C LEU A 79 -7.23 -12.51 6.26
N SER A 80 -6.16 -11.72 6.36
CA SER A 80 -4.89 -12.20 6.90
C SER A 80 -5.01 -12.67 8.35
N TYR A 81 -5.72 -11.92 9.20
CA TYR A 81 -5.94 -12.31 10.59
C TYR A 81 -6.85 -13.53 10.72
N GLN A 82 -7.91 -13.65 9.91
CA GLN A 82 -8.74 -14.85 9.90
C GLN A 82 -7.94 -16.10 9.47
N GLN A 83 -7.08 -15.99 8.46
CA GLN A 83 -6.21 -17.09 8.03
C GLN A 83 -5.26 -17.53 9.14
N LYS A 84 -4.64 -16.57 9.85
CA LYS A 84 -3.80 -16.86 11.02
C LYS A 84 -4.59 -17.54 12.13
N SER A 85 -5.77 -17.04 12.46
CA SER A 85 -6.65 -17.65 13.44
C SER A 85 -6.96 -19.11 13.09
N THR A 86 -7.33 -19.36 11.83
CA THR A 86 -7.67 -20.70 11.35
C THR A 86 -6.46 -21.64 11.42
N ALA A 87 -5.26 -21.15 11.09
CA ALA A 87 -4.03 -21.93 11.20
C ALA A 87 -3.70 -22.28 12.66
N LEU A 88 -3.81 -21.31 13.58
CA LEU A 88 -3.54 -21.51 15.00
C LEU A 88 -4.57 -22.45 15.66
N ALA A 89 -5.84 -22.33 15.29
CA ALA A 89 -6.89 -23.22 15.77
C ALA A 89 -6.63 -24.68 15.37
N LYS A 90 -6.16 -24.91 14.13
CA LYS A 90 -5.75 -26.24 13.66
C LYS A 90 -4.55 -26.80 14.40
N LEU A 91 -3.65 -25.94 14.89
CA LEU A 91 -2.49 -26.32 15.70
C LEU A 91 -2.85 -26.52 17.17
N GLY A 92 -4.13 -26.36 17.56
CA GLY A 92 -4.58 -26.47 18.95
C GLY A 92 -4.26 -25.24 19.81
N ASN A 93 -3.65 -24.20 19.23
CA ASN A 93 -3.42 -22.93 19.92
C ASN A 93 -4.68 -22.06 19.84
N LEU A 94 -5.65 -22.40 20.69
CA LEU A 94 -6.98 -21.79 20.68
C LEU A 94 -7.01 -20.36 21.24
N GLU A 95 -6.10 -20.03 22.16
CA GLU A 95 -6.00 -18.68 22.76
C GLU A 95 -5.60 -17.64 21.71
N ASP A 96 -4.46 -17.86 21.04
CA ASP A 96 -4.01 -16.96 19.97
C ASP A 96 -5.01 -16.99 18.80
N ALA A 97 -5.59 -18.16 18.49
CA ALA A 97 -6.60 -18.24 17.43
C ALA A 97 -7.82 -17.37 17.73
N ALA A 98 -8.32 -17.34 18.97
CA ALA A 98 -9.43 -16.50 19.36
C ALA A 98 -9.07 -15.00 19.28
N GLU A 99 -7.85 -14.63 19.68
CA GLU A 99 -7.37 -13.25 19.58
C GLU A 99 -7.29 -12.76 18.12
N TYR A 100 -6.66 -13.54 17.25
CA TYR A 100 -6.57 -13.22 15.82
C TYR A 100 -7.97 -13.16 15.16
N GLN A 101 -8.90 -14.03 15.57
CA GLN A 101 -10.28 -13.98 15.09
C GLN A 101 -10.97 -12.69 15.55
N ALA A 102 -10.77 -12.29 16.81
CA ALA A 102 -11.33 -11.05 17.35
C ALA A 102 -10.84 -9.83 16.56
N TRP A 103 -9.55 -9.76 16.22
CA TRP A 103 -9.02 -8.69 15.38
C TRP A 103 -9.67 -8.64 14.00
N ALA A 104 -9.83 -9.79 13.33
CA ALA A 104 -10.52 -9.86 12.05
C ALA A 104 -11.97 -9.36 12.14
N THR A 105 -12.72 -9.84 13.14
CA THR A 105 -14.12 -9.45 13.40
C THR A 105 -14.25 -7.95 13.68
N VAL A 106 -13.38 -7.36 14.50
CA VAL A 106 -13.41 -5.91 14.80
C VAL A 106 -13.15 -5.08 13.54
N ILE A 107 -12.21 -5.49 12.71
CA ILE A 107 -11.92 -4.80 11.44
C ILE A 107 -13.12 -4.89 10.48
N ARG A 108 -13.72 -6.07 10.32
CA ARG A 108 -14.91 -6.27 9.46
C ARG A 108 -16.12 -5.51 9.95
N LYS A 109 -16.33 -5.46 11.27
CA LYS A 109 -17.37 -4.63 11.90
C LYS A 109 -17.17 -3.16 11.54
N ARG A 110 -15.94 -2.65 11.65
CA ARG A 110 -15.61 -1.26 11.31
C ARG A 110 -15.76 -0.96 9.82
N LYS A 111 -15.48 -1.95 8.96
CA LYS A 111 -15.70 -1.89 7.50
C LYS A 111 -17.18 -2.03 7.10
N GLY A 112 -18.07 -2.45 8.01
CA GLY A 112 -19.49 -2.70 7.71
C GLY A 112 -19.74 -3.98 6.90
N VAL A 113 -18.77 -4.92 6.87
CA VAL A 113 -18.83 -6.18 6.08
C VAL A 113 -18.85 -7.42 6.98
N LEU A 114 -19.22 -7.25 8.25
CA LEU A 114 -19.27 -8.35 9.21
C LEU A 114 -20.40 -9.32 8.85
N ALA A 115 -20.06 -10.59 8.62
CA ALA A 115 -21.06 -11.63 8.41
C ALA A 115 -21.77 -11.98 9.73
N GLU A 116 -23.06 -12.30 9.65
CA GLU A 116 -23.91 -12.55 10.83
C GLU A 116 -23.38 -13.66 11.75
N HIS A 117 -22.68 -14.65 11.18
CA HIS A 117 -22.23 -15.85 11.91
C HIS A 117 -20.81 -15.70 12.49
N GLU A 118 -20.08 -14.64 12.15
CA GLU A 118 -18.72 -14.42 12.67
C GLU A 118 -18.65 -14.21 14.20
N PRO A 119 -19.57 -13.45 14.83
CA PRO A 119 -19.59 -13.32 16.29
C PRO A 119 -19.77 -14.66 17.01
N GLU A 120 -20.54 -15.58 16.43
CA GLU A 120 -20.74 -16.92 16.98
C GLU A 120 -19.47 -17.76 16.85
N GLN A 121 -18.79 -17.73 15.70
CA GLN A 121 -17.51 -18.40 15.50
C GLN A 121 -16.45 -17.92 16.49
N LEU A 122 -16.36 -16.62 16.72
CA LEU A 122 -15.47 -16.05 17.72
C LEU A 122 -15.82 -16.53 19.13
N ARG A 123 -17.12 -16.52 19.48
CA ARG A 123 -17.60 -17.00 20.78
C ARG A 123 -17.25 -18.47 21.00
N GLU A 124 -17.45 -19.33 20.01
CA GLU A 124 -17.10 -20.75 20.10
C GLU A 124 -15.60 -20.95 20.31
N LEU A 125 -14.76 -20.26 19.54
CA LEU A 125 -13.30 -20.31 19.69
C LEU A 125 -12.87 -19.86 21.09
N ALA A 126 -13.42 -18.75 21.58
CA ALA A 126 -13.12 -18.23 22.91
C ALA A 126 -13.57 -19.19 24.03
N LEU A 127 -14.76 -19.80 23.90
CA LEU A 127 -15.23 -20.80 24.86
C LEU A 127 -14.36 -22.05 24.86
N LYS A 128 -13.94 -22.54 23.69
CA LYS A 128 -13.02 -23.68 23.59
C LYS A 128 -11.65 -23.37 24.19
N ALA A 129 -11.14 -22.15 23.99
CA ALA A 129 -9.90 -21.70 24.61
C ALA A 129 -9.99 -21.64 26.16
N LEU A 130 -11.16 -21.23 26.68
CA LEU A 130 -11.41 -21.15 28.12
C LEU A 130 -11.63 -22.52 28.78
N LEU A 131 -12.35 -23.43 28.11
CA LEU A 131 -12.70 -24.76 28.61
C LEU A 131 -11.61 -25.81 28.37
N GLY A 132 -10.68 -25.55 27.45
CA GLY A 132 -9.53 -26.42 27.16
C GLY A 132 -8.33 -26.21 28.07
N ARG A 133 -8.47 -25.42 29.15
CA ARG A 133 -7.49 -25.28 30.23
C ARG A 133 -7.71 -26.29 31.33
#